data_AF-A0A952ZGV2-F1
#
_entry.id   AF-A0A952ZGV2-F1
#
_cell.length_a   1.000
_cell.length_b   1.000
_cell.length_c   1.000
_cell.angle_alpha   90.00
_cell.angle_beta   90.00
_cell.angle_gamma   90.00
#
_symmetry.space_group_name_H-M   'P 1'
#
loop_
_entity.id
_entity.type
_entity.pdbx_description
1 polymer ?
#
loop_
_entity_poly.entity_id
_entity_poly.type
_entity_poly.pdbx_seq_one_letter_code
_entity_poly.pdbx_strand_id
1 'polypeptide(L)'
;MSGKYARATRTLRNSLTVAAMAAAVAAPFGNTAQAACLTNNADGVGNPVFGATVGTFVGLGIDPNTTCIENSVWTDPANFGLGTYVKGADGFGTATNPTVLGAYDGSGSAAANANGRDFAWVQDVGNTGTFNGATGGAPSQGIVWDLGGQANQVAVFVFVDHDPVPGEVLENTAWLSNDANAADGGWTQAQLVHVYGGGWSADPNIADGFVAVYQLPSAQTFRYVSVTWGGPGAIVRDGDNEIDAVGGLTERGTGVIPEPATMALAGLGLAALGATRRKTRKNV
;
A
#
# COMPACT_ATOMS: atom_id res chain seq x y z
N MET A 1 -1.08 -70.88 58.61
CA MET A 1 -0.78 -69.70 59.47
C MET A 1 0.04 -68.73 58.63
N SER A 2 -0.59 -67.67 58.12
CA SER A 2 -0.43 -66.26 58.56
C SER A 2 0.68 -65.56 57.76
N GLY A 3 0.51 -64.42 57.09
CA GLY A 3 -0.58 -63.47 56.99
C GLY A 3 -0.12 -62.30 56.12
N LYS A 4 -1.11 -61.61 55.52
CA LYS A 4 -1.05 -60.42 54.65
C LYS A 4 -0.20 -59.28 55.23
N TYR A 5 0.31 -58.35 54.41
CA TYR A 5 0.02 -56.90 54.51
C TYR A 5 0.48 -56.13 53.27
N ALA A 6 -0.43 -55.33 52.73
CA ALA A 6 -0.26 -54.41 51.61
C ALA A 6 0.26 -53.04 52.10
N ARG A 7 0.90 -52.27 51.22
CA ARG A 7 0.77 -50.79 51.25
C ARG A 7 1.03 -50.17 49.87
N ALA A 8 -0.05 -49.68 49.28
CA ALA A 8 -0.06 -48.75 48.18
C ALA A 8 0.43 -47.36 48.65
N THR A 9 1.12 -46.62 47.80
CA THR A 9 1.31 -45.17 48.01
C THR A 9 1.08 -44.45 46.69
N ARG A 10 -0.02 -43.69 46.67
CA ARG A 10 -0.42 -42.73 45.64
C ARG A 10 0.65 -41.64 45.50
N THR A 11 1.04 -41.31 44.28
CA THR A 11 1.66 -40.01 44.00
C THR A 11 0.72 -39.20 43.12
N LEU A 12 0.41 -38.00 43.61
CA LEU A 12 -0.66 -37.12 43.16
C LEU A 12 -0.43 -36.54 41.75
N ARG A 13 -1.57 -36.38 41.06
CA ARG A 13 -1.73 -35.61 39.83
C ARG A 13 -1.48 -34.12 40.12
N ASN A 14 -0.47 -33.51 39.49
CA ASN A 14 -0.37 -32.05 39.36
C ASN A 14 -0.99 -31.63 38.04
N SER A 15 -2.30 -31.44 38.04
CA SER A 15 -3.03 -30.75 36.97
C SER A 15 -2.95 -29.25 37.25
N LEU A 16 -1.93 -28.57 36.72
CA LEU A 16 -1.88 -27.11 36.69
C LEU A 16 -2.78 -26.62 35.53
N THR A 17 -4.04 -26.39 35.84
CA THR A 17 -4.97 -25.63 34.99
C THR A 17 -4.57 -24.16 35.08
N VAL A 18 -3.78 -23.68 34.12
CA VAL A 18 -3.55 -22.25 33.93
C VAL A 18 -4.78 -21.69 33.23
N ALA A 19 -5.72 -21.16 34.01
CA ALA A 19 -6.83 -20.37 33.48
C ALA A 19 -6.28 -19.01 33.05
N ALA A 20 -5.99 -18.86 31.75
CA ALA A 20 -5.70 -17.56 31.18
C ALA A 20 -7.00 -16.76 31.13
N MET A 21 -7.16 -15.80 32.04
CA MET A 21 -8.18 -14.77 31.92
C MET A 21 -7.85 -13.89 30.72
N ALA A 22 -8.50 -14.16 29.59
CA ALA A 22 -8.55 -13.24 28.47
C ALA A 22 -9.49 -12.08 28.85
N ALA A 23 -8.93 -11.03 29.45
CA ALA A 23 -9.62 -9.75 29.57
C ALA A 23 -9.66 -9.12 28.17
N ALA A 24 -10.78 -9.31 27.46
CA ALA A 24 -11.05 -8.60 26.22
C ALA A 24 -11.27 -7.12 26.58
N VAL A 25 -10.21 -6.33 26.47
CA VAL A 25 -10.31 -4.86 26.48
C VAL A 25 -11.01 -4.49 25.17
N ALA A 26 -12.32 -4.27 25.24
CA ALA A 26 -13.07 -3.64 24.17
C ALA A 26 -12.60 -2.18 24.08
N ALA A 27 -11.53 -1.95 23.31
CA ALA A 27 -11.16 -0.60 22.93
C ALA A 27 -12.33 0.00 22.13
N PRO A 28 -12.78 1.22 22.45
CA PRO A 28 -13.77 1.89 21.63
C PRO A 28 -13.14 2.11 20.26
N PHE A 29 -13.68 1.43 19.24
CA PHE A 29 -13.44 1.79 17.85
C PHE A 29 -14.04 3.18 17.64
N GLY A 30 -13.24 4.22 17.87
CA GLY A 30 -13.60 5.57 17.47
C GLY A 30 -13.74 5.54 15.96
N ASN A 31 -14.97 5.69 15.45
CA ASN A 31 -15.18 6.01 14.05
C ASN A 31 -14.56 7.38 13.84
N THR A 32 -13.32 7.42 13.31
CA THR A 32 -12.77 8.63 12.73
C THR A 32 -13.73 9.04 11.62
N ALA A 33 -14.41 10.18 11.81
CA ALA A 33 -15.27 10.72 10.78
C ALA A 33 -14.41 10.96 9.53
N GLN A 34 -14.67 10.22 8.46
CA GLN A 34 -14.10 10.53 7.15
C GLN A 34 -14.56 11.94 6.75
N ALA A 35 -13.68 12.69 6.08
CA ALA A 35 -14.09 14.00 5.58
C ALA A 35 -15.18 13.82 4.51
N ALA A 36 -15.96 14.87 4.28
CA ALA A 36 -17.00 14.82 3.26
C ALA A 36 -16.35 14.91 1.88
N CYS A 37 -16.72 14.00 0.97
CA CYS A 37 -16.30 14.08 -0.42
C CYS A 37 -16.83 15.37 -1.05
N LEU A 38 -15.94 16.08 -1.74
CA LEU A 38 -16.21 17.25 -2.54
C LEU A 38 -16.94 16.83 -3.82
N THR A 39 -17.97 17.57 -4.19
CA THR A 39 -18.80 17.27 -5.38
C THR A 39 -19.08 18.49 -6.23
N ASN A 40 -18.78 19.70 -5.75
CA ASN A 40 -18.97 20.92 -6.53
C ASN A 40 -17.71 21.19 -7.36
N ASN A 41 -17.88 21.34 -8.68
CA ASN A 41 -16.79 21.58 -9.63
C ASN A 41 -15.85 22.75 -9.27
N ALA A 42 -16.33 23.73 -8.49
CA ALA A 42 -15.53 24.88 -8.07
C ALA A 42 -14.74 24.64 -6.76
N ASP A 43 -14.97 23.54 -6.06
CA ASP A 43 -14.25 23.22 -4.82
C ASP A 43 -12.77 22.97 -5.15
N GLY A 44 -11.87 23.72 -4.52
CA GLY A 44 -10.43 23.53 -4.64
C GLY A 44 -9.99 22.21 -4.01
N VAL A 45 -9.04 21.53 -4.64
CA VAL A 45 -8.52 20.23 -4.21
C VAL A 45 -7.03 20.31 -3.92
N GLY A 46 -6.64 19.91 -2.71
CA GLY A 46 -5.26 19.89 -2.24
C GLY A 46 -4.60 21.26 -2.11
N ASN A 47 -3.27 21.28 -2.23
CA ASN A 47 -2.49 22.50 -2.09
C ASN A 47 -2.86 23.50 -3.21
N PRO A 48 -3.10 24.79 -2.89
CA PRO A 48 -3.46 25.80 -3.89
C PRO A 48 -2.46 25.96 -5.04
N VAL A 49 -1.19 25.60 -4.85
CA VAL A 49 -0.16 25.59 -5.91
C VAL A 49 -0.59 24.71 -7.08
N PHE A 50 -1.29 23.61 -6.82
CA PHE A 50 -1.75 22.72 -7.90
C PHE A 50 -2.86 23.32 -8.76
N GLY A 51 -3.60 24.31 -8.25
CA GLY A 51 -4.76 24.88 -8.95
C GLY A 51 -5.86 23.86 -9.26
N ALA A 52 -5.86 22.68 -8.63
CA ALA A 52 -6.85 21.65 -8.87
C ALA A 52 -8.20 22.04 -8.28
N THR A 53 -9.27 21.73 -9.01
CA THR A 53 -10.64 21.73 -8.49
C THR A 53 -11.30 20.40 -8.79
N VAL A 54 -12.44 20.09 -8.17
CA VAL A 54 -13.26 18.92 -8.56
C VAL A 54 -13.57 18.96 -10.07
N GLY A 55 -13.77 20.16 -10.63
CA GLY A 55 -13.99 20.37 -12.06
C GLY A 55 -12.82 19.91 -12.93
N THR A 56 -11.58 19.94 -12.40
CA THR A 56 -10.41 19.37 -13.08
C THR A 56 -10.61 17.86 -13.27
N PHE A 57 -10.88 17.12 -12.20
CA PHE A 57 -11.12 15.67 -12.26
C PHE A 57 -12.31 15.32 -13.18
N VAL A 58 -13.40 16.09 -13.11
CA VAL A 58 -14.57 15.92 -13.99
C VAL A 58 -14.21 16.13 -15.46
N GLY A 59 -13.48 17.19 -15.78
CA GLY A 59 -13.00 17.47 -17.14
C GLY A 59 -12.14 16.35 -17.73
N LEU A 60 -11.62 15.48 -16.85
CA LEU A 60 -10.71 14.39 -17.17
C LEU A 60 -11.40 13.01 -17.06
N GLY A 61 -12.73 12.99 -16.90
CA GLY A 61 -13.56 11.78 -16.95
C GLY A 61 -13.77 11.07 -15.62
N ILE A 62 -13.29 11.63 -14.51
CA ILE A 62 -13.54 11.11 -13.16
C ILE A 62 -14.90 11.61 -12.69
N ASP A 63 -15.76 10.68 -12.28
CA ASP A 63 -17.09 11.00 -11.75
C ASP A 63 -17.02 11.20 -10.22
N PRO A 64 -17.21 12.44 -9.70
CA PRO A 64 -17.18 12.71 -8.26
C PRO A 64 -18.37 12.09 -7.50
N ASN A 65 -19.33 11.48 -8.19
CA ASN A 65 -20.40 10.71 -7.55
C ASN A 65 -19.98 9.27 -7.22
N THR A 66 -18.93 8.76 -7.87
CA THR A 66 -18.40 7.40 -7.64
C THR A 66 -16.98 7.41 -7.09
N THR A 67 -16.26 8.52 -7.23
CA THR A 67 -14.93 8.74 -6.68
C THR A 67 -15.02 9.77 -5.54
N CYS A 68 -14.59 9.40 -4.34
CA CYS A 68 -14.49 10.37 -3.25
C CYS A 68 -13.26 11.26 -3.44
N ILE A 69 -13.45 12.56 -3.59
CA ILE A 69 -12.36 13.54 -3.66
C ILE A 69 -12.43 14.39 -2.40
N GLU A 70 -11.38 14.49 -1.60
CA GLU A 70 -11.39 15.29 -0.37
C GLU A 70 -10.05 15.99 -0.12
N ASN A 71 -10.03 16.95 0.82
CA ASN A 71 -8.83 17.72 1.19
C ASN A 71 -8.18 17.26 2.50
N SER A 72 -8.49 16.03 2.93
CA SER A 72 -7.86 15.45 4.11
C SER A 72 -6.43 14.99 3.77
N VAL A 73 -5.56 14.97 4.79
CA VAL A 73 -4.26 14.27 4.71
C VAL A 73 -4.53 12.78 4.93
N TRP A 74 -3.93 11.92 4.10
CA TRP A 74 -4.00 10.48 4.28
C TRP A 74 -3.59 10.09 5.70
N THR A 75 -4.40 9.26 6.34
CA THR A 75 -4.07 8.64 7.62
C THR A 75 -4.05 7.14 7.45
N ASP A 76 -2.94 6.52 7.86
CA ASP A 76 -2.78 5.07 7.74
C ASP A 76 -3.93 4.32 8.42
N PRO A 77 -4.67 3.49 7.67
CA PRO A 77 -5.70 2.66 8.28
C PRO A 77 -5.06 1.55 9.13
N ALA A 78 -5.88 0.86 9.92
CA ALA A 78 -5.41 -0.24 10.74
C ALA A 78 -4.67 -1.30 9.90
N ASN A 79 -3.50 -1.73 10.39
CA ASN A 79 -2.60 -2.70 9.75
C ASN A 79 -2.01 -2.27 8.41
N PHE A 80 -2.05 -0.97 8.07
CA PHE A 80 -1.43 -0.48 6.84
C PHE A 80 0.07 -0.74 6.84
N GLY A 81 0.58 -1.18 5.69
CA GLY A 81 1.99 -1.37 5.41
C GLY A 81 2.27 -1.00 3.97
N LEU A 82 3.47 -0.50 3.72
CA LEU A 82 3.94 -0.21 2.38
C LEU A 82 4.36 -1.50 1.66
N GLY A 83 4.20 -1.49 0.34
CA GLY A 83 4.68 -2.54 -0.53
C GLY A 83 6.21 -2.55 -0.60
N THR A 84 6.77 -3.62 -1.16
CA THR A 84 8.19 -3.76 -1.43
C THR A 84 8.43 -3.79 -2.93
N TYR A 85 9.28 -2.90 -3.43
CA TYR A 85 9.69 -2.81 -4.82
C TYR A 85 10.23 -4.14 -5.35
N VAL A 86 9.79 -4.47 -6.56
CA VAL A 86 10.18 -5.69 -7.28
C VAL A 86 11.01 -5.34 -8.52
N LYS A 87 10.50 -4.48 -9.40
CA LYS A 87 11.13 -4.12 -10.69
C LYS A 87 10.41 -2.94 -11.37
N GLY A 88 10.92 -2.53 -12.54
CA GLY A 88 10.18 -1.73 -13.53
C GLY A 88 10.42 -0.22 -13.48
N ALA A 89 11.15 0.29 -12.49
CA ALA A 89 11.53 1.71 -12.47
C ALA A 89 12.59 2.02 -13.54
N ASP A 90 12.35 3.06 -14.33
CA ASP A 90 13.27 3.59 -15.34
C ASP A 90 14.20 4.68 -14.78
N GLY A 91 13.76 5.34 -13.71
CA GLY A 91 14.52 6.37 -13.01
C GLY A 91 14.15 6.44 -11.53
N PHE A 92 14.89 7.27 -10.81
CA PHE A 92 14.68 7.50 -9.38
C PHE A 92 15.30 8.83 -8.97
N GLY A 93 14.77 9.40 -7.91
CA GLY A 93 15.29 10.62 -7.33
C GLY A 93 14.80 10.87 -5.91
N THR A 94 15.16 12.02 -5.36
CA THR A 94 14.75 12.43 -4.01
C THR A 94 14.58 13.94 -3.95
N ALA A 95 13.52 14.41 -3.30
CA ALA A 95 13.33 15.83 -3.04
C ALA A 95 14.49 16.37 -2.18
N THR A 96 15.13 17.43 -2.66
CA THR A 96 16.03 18.26 -1.86
C THR A 96 15.26 19.30 -1.05
N ASN A 97 14.06 19.68 -1.51
CA ASN A 97 13.10 20.47 -0.75
C ASN A 97 11.66 20.12 -1.16
N PRO A 98 10.90 19.37 -0.33
CA PRO A 98 9.55 18.94 -0.69
C PRO A 98 8.52 20.07 -0.74
N THR A 99 8.87 21.30 -0.35
CA THR A 99 7.97 22.47 -0.39
C THR A 99 8.04 23.23 -1.71
N VAL A 100 8.85 22.79 -2.68
CA VAL A 100 9.11 23.47 -3.95
C VAL A 100 9.14 22.46 -5.07
N LEU A 101 8.28 22.64 -6.08
CA LEU A 101 8.33 21.84 -7.31
C LEU A 101 9.68 22.02 -8.01
N GLY A 102 10.24 20.96 -8.54
CA GLY A 102 11.54 20.91 -9.22
C GLY A 102 12.74 20.78 -8.30
N ALA A 103 12.54 20.78 -6.98
CA ALA A 103 13.64 20.71 -6.02
C ALA A 103 13.96 19.25 -5.66
N TYR A 104 14.62 18.53 -6.57
CA TYR A 104 15.07 17.15 -6.38
C TYR A 104 16.46 16.88 -6.95
N ASP A 105 17.01 15.71 -6.64
CA ASP A 105 18.20 15.14 -7.28
C ASP A 105 17.95 13.69 -7.73
N GLY A 106 18.86 13.12 -8.51
CA GLY A 106 18.80 11.73 -8.97
C GLY A 106 19.50 10.74 -8.02
N SER A 107 19.45 10.98 -6.70
CA SER A 107 20.16 10.14 -5.73
C SER A 107 19.38 8.88 -5.34
N GLY A 108 20.11 7.90 -4.81
CA GLY A 108 19.53 6.66 -4.28
C GLY A 108 19.55 5.50 -5.27
N SER A 109 18.50 4.69 -5.22
CA SER A 109 18.30 3.56 -6.13
C SER A 109 16.82 3.20 -6.15
N ALA A 110 16.33 2.61 -7.24
CA ALA A 110 14.92 2.23 -7.34
C ALA A 110 14.39 1.47 -6.12
N ALA A 111 15.13 0.45 -5.65
CA ALA A 111 14.71 -0.33 -4.48
C ALA A 111 14.80 0.44 -3.15
N ALA A 112 15.69 1.42 -3.02
CA ALA A 112 15.74 2.24 -1.81
C ALA A 112 14.58 3.24 -1.80
N ASN A 113 14.35 3.91 -2.94
CA ASN A 113 13.45 5.03 -3.06
C ASN A 113 11.99 4.60 -3.12
N ALA A 114 11.68 3.42 -3.66
CA ALA A 114 10.30 2.95 -3.80
C ALA A 114 9.74 2.20 -2.57
N ASN A 115 10.49 2.11 -1.47
CA ASN A 115 10.14 1.29 -0.30
C ASN A 115 9.75 2.11 0.94
N GLY A 116 9.75 3.43 0.82
CA GLY A 116 9.43 4.38 1.89
C GLY A 116 8.32 5.33 1.47
N ARG A 117 7.83 6.14 2.43
CA ARG A 117 7.18 7.43 2.15
C ARG A 117 8.10 8.48 2.71
N ASP A 118 9.04 8.94 1.90
CA ASP A 118 10.16 9.73 2.37
C ASP A 118 10.61 10.82 1.39
N PHE A 119 9.76 11.14 0.41
CA PHE A 119 10.05 12.05 -0.70
C PHE A 119 11.19 11.59 -1.60
N ALA A 120 11.59 10.32 -1.51
CA ALA A 120 12.25 9.64 -2.60
C ALA A 120 11.18 9.14 -3.58
N TRP A 121 11.55 8.96 -4.83
CA TRP A 121 10.61 8.51 -5.86
C TRP A 121 11.28 7.59 -6.87
N VAL A 122 10.45 6.85 -7.58
CA VAL A 122 10.78 6.09 -8.79
C VAL A 122 9.84 6.50 -9.92
N GLN A 123 10.33 6.45 -11.15
CA GLN A 123 9.54 6.82 -12.33
C GLN A 123 9.39 5.65 -13.31
N ASP A 124 8.23 5.61 -13.97
CA ASP A 124 7.99 4.85 -15.20
C ASP A 124 7.94 5.84 -16.36
N VAL A 125 8.84 5.73 -17.33
CA VAL A 125 8.81 6.54 -18.56
C VAL A 125 8.79 5.67 -19.83
N GLY A 126 8.63 4.37 -19.62
CA GLY A 126 8.89 3.35 -20.60
C GLY A 126 7.65 2.93 -21.40
N ASN A 127 7.91 2.41 -22.60
CA ASN A 127 6.98 1.64 -23.43
C ASN A 127 5.55 2.22 -23.60
N THR A 128 5.41 3.11 -24.58
CA THR A 128 4.11 3.64 -24.98
C THR A 128 3.26 2.62 -25.75
N GLY A 129 2.06 2.33 -25.26
CA GLY A 129 1.05 1.55 -25.95
C GLY A 129 -0.37 2.08 -25.72
N THR A 130 -1.37 1.35 -26.21
CA THR A 130 -2.78 1.59 -25.90
C THR A 130 -3.31 0.43 -25.06
N PHE A 131 -3.65 0.73 -23.81
CA PHE A 131 -4.16 -0.23 -22.83
C PHE A 131 -5.57 0.17 -22.42
N ASN A 132 -6.53 -0.76 -22.58
CA ASN A 132 -7.96 -0.51 -22.35
C ASN A 132 -8.48 0.80 -22.98
N GLY A 133 -7.98 1.13 -24.18
CA GLY A 133 -8.41 2.30 -24.95
C GLY A 133 -7.69 3.61 -24.64
N ALA A 134 -6.69 3.63 -23.74
CA ALA A 134 -5.94 4.82 -23.37
C ALA A 134 -4.43 4.64 -23.61
N THR A 135 -3.74 5.71 -23.98
CA THR A 135 -2.27 5.73 -24.11
C THR A 135 -1.61 5.62 -22.73
N GLY A 136 -0.57 4.79 -22.60
CA GLY A 136 0.23 4.69 -21.37
C GLY A 136 1.25 3.56 -21.42
N GLY A 137 1.87 3.31 -20.27
CA GLY A 137 2.81 2.22 -20.04
C GLY A 137 2.14 0.84 -20.02
N ALA A 138 2.90 -0.19 -20.42
CA ALA A 138 2.43 -1.56 -20.36
C ALA A 138 2.51 -2.12 -18.92
N PRO A 139 1.45 -2.75 -18.38
CA PRO A 139 1.46 -3.22 -16.98
C PRO A 139 2.44 -4.36 -16.71
N SER A 140 2.91 -5.09 -17.74
CA SER A 140 4.02 -6.05 -17.54
C SER A 140 5.39 -5.40 -17.35
N GLN A 141 5.50 -4.09 -17.61
CA GLN A 141 6.74 -3.31 -17.58
C GLN A 141 6.73 -2.13 -16.61
N GLY A 142 5.57 -1.73 -16.09
CA GLY A 142 5.48 -0.65 -15.10
C GLY A 142 6.20 -0.96 -13.79
N ILE A 143 6.14 -0.02 -12.86
CA ILE A 143 6.80 -0.17 -11.55
C ILE A 143 6.00 -1.17 -10.72
N VAL A 144 6.63 -2.28 -10.33
CA VAL A 144 5.96 -3.38 -9.63
C VAL A 144 6.36 -3.42 -8.16
N TRP A 145 5.37 -3.56 -7.27
CA TRP A 145 5.56 -3.83 -5.85
C TRP A 145 4.84 -5.11 -5.41
N ASP A 146 5.44 -5.80 -4.43
CA ASP A 146 4.79 -6.82 -3.60
C ASP A 146 4.08 -6.13 -2.44
N LEU A 147 2.76 -6.25 -2.36
CA LEU A 147 1.94 -5.63 -1.32
C LEU A 147 2.03 -6.38 0.02
N GLY A 148 2.76 -7.50 0.09
CA GLY A 148 2.95 -8.31 1.28
C GLY A 148 1.77 -9.24 1.60
N GLY A 149 0.61 -9.01 1.00
CA GLY A 149 -0.60 -9.83 1.15
C GLY A 149 -1.61 -9.57 0.04
N GLN A 150 -2.73 -10.31 0.08
CA GLN A 150 -3.81 -10.21 -0.90
C GLN A 150 -4.61 -8.91 -0.71
N ALA A 151 -4.52 -8.02 -1.68
CA ALA A 151 -5.15 -6.70 -1.70
C ALA A 151 -6.28 -6.63 -2.74
N ASN A 152 -7.34 -5.89 -2.43
CA ASN A 152 -8.39 -5.50 -3.39
C ASN A 152 -8.23 -4.04 -3.85
N GLN A 153 -7.56 -3.25 -3.03
CA GLN A 153 -7.30 -1.84 -3.21
C GLN A 153 -5.80 -1.56 -3.09
N VAL A 154 -5.35 -0.46 -3.68
CA VAL A 154 -3.99 0.04 -3.52
C VAL A 154 -4.03 1.55 -3.31
N ALA A 155 -3.34 2.02 -2.28
CA ALA A 155 -3.01 3.43 -2.12
C ALA A 155 -1.68 3.69 -2.85
N VAL A 156 -1.67 4.66 -3.75
CA VAL A 156 -0.50 5.14 -4.48
C VAL A 156 -0.15 6.52 -3.95
N PHE A 157 1.09 6.68 -3.48
CA PHE A 157 1.62 7.93 -2.96
C PHE A 157 2.42 8.57 -4.09
N VAL A 158 1.77 9.51 -4.79
CA VAL A 158 2.35 10.22 -5.93
C VAL A 158 3.43 11.17 -5.43
N PHE A 159 4.45 11.36 -6.24
CA PHE A 159 5.40 12.44 -6.08
C PHE A 159 5.17 13.45 -7.20
N VAL A 160 5.24 14.75 -6.90
CA VAL A 160 5.11 15.82 -7.90
C VAL A 160 6.45 16.53 -7.99
N ASP A 161 7.14 16.32 -9.10
CA ASP A 161 8.48 16.84 -9.30
C ASP A 161 8.50 18.13 -10.14
N HIS A 162 7.49 18.41 -10.97
CA HIS A 162 7.45 19.63 -11.78
C HIS A 162 6.04 20.10 -12.17
N ASP A 163 6.00 21.08 -13.09
CA ASP A 163 4.80 21.55 -13.79
C ASP A 163 4.69 20.80 -15.13
N PRO A 164 3.47 20.57 -15.67
CA PRO A 164 2.23 21.29 -15.35
C PRO A 164 1.30 20.63 -14.32
N VAL A 165 1.11 21.29 -13.18
CA VAL A 165 0.03 20.91 -12.24
C VAL A 165 -1.35 21.42 -12.70
N PRO A 166 -2.44 20.68 -12.44
CA PRO A 166 -2.53 19.43 -11.69
C PRO A 166 -2.54 18.19 -12.61
N GLY A 167 -1.78 18.16 -13.70
CA GLY A 167 -1.60 16.93 -14.48
C GLY A 167 -0.86 15.87 -13.64
N GLU A 168 0.29 16.30 -13.14
CA GLU A 168 1.31 15.57 -12.40
C GLU A 168 0.79 14.78 -11.20
N VAL A 169 -0.25 15.30 -10.54
CA VAL A 169 -0.80 14.72 -9.31
C VAL A 169 -1.51 13.37 -9.55
N LEU A 170 -1.85 13.02 -10.81
CA LEU A 170 -2.55 11.77 -11.17
C LEU A 170 -2.20 11.27 -12.58
N GLU A 171 -0.92 11.05 -12.88
CA GLU A 171 -0.44 10.51 -14.17
C GLU A 171 -0.32 9.00 -14.23
N ASN A 172 -0.96 8.29 -13.30
CA ASN A 172 -0.77 6.86 -13.18
C ASN A 172 -2.05 6.03 -13.28
N THR A 173 -1.86 4.79 -13.73
CA THR A 173 -2.85 3.72 -13.62
C THR A 173 -2.27 2.59 -12.76
N ALA A 174 -3.09 2.09 -11.83
CA ALA A 174 -2.75 0.90 -11.06
C ALA A 174 -3.37 -0.37 -11.65
N TRP A 175 -2.56 -1.43 -11.71
CA TRP A 175 -2.94 -2.76 -12.18
C TRP A 175 -2.53 -3.80 -11.16
N LEU A 176 -3.34 -4.82 -10.92
CA LEU A 176 -3.02 -5.86 -9.94
C LEU A 176 -2.93 -7.25 -10.56
N SER A 177 -2.04 -8.08 -10.01
CA SER A 177 -1.86 -9.48 -10.40
C SER A 177 -1.33 -10.35 -9.25
N ASN A 178 -1.48 -11.67 -9.38
CA ASN A 178 -0.84 -12.65 -8.50
C ASN A 178 0.51 -13.14 -9.04
N ASP A 179 0.94 -12.62 -10.19
CA ASP A 179 2.25 -12.88 -10.77
C ASP A 179 2.92 -11.55 -11.15
N ALA A 180 4.00 -11.21 -10.46
CA ALA A 180 4.80 -10.02 -10.75
C ALA A 180 5.41 -10.03 -12.17
N ASN A 181 5.45 -11.18 -12.85
CA ASN A 181 5.96 -11.35 -14.21
C ASN A 181 4.85 -11.70 -15.22
N ALA A 182 3.58 -11.48 -14.86
CA ALA A 182 2.49 -11.62 -15.81
C ALA A 182 2.73 -10.78 -17.07
N ALA A 183 2.45 -11.36 -18.23
CA ALA A 183 2.30 -10.59 -19.47
C ALA A 183 1.12 -9.61 -19.34
N ASP A 184 1.01 -8.62 -20.23
CA ASP A 184 0.02 -7.52 -20.10
C ASP A 184 -1.41 -7.99 -19.81
N GLY A 185 -1.87 -9.06 -20.47
CA GLY A 185 -3.21 -9.62 -20.27
C GLY A 185 -3.44 -10.35 -18.94
N GLY A 186 -2.39 -10.54 -18.13
CA GLY A 186 -2.46 -11.14 -16.78
C GLY A 186 -2.57 -10.11 -15.65
N TRP A 187 -2.68 -8.83 -15.99
CA TRP A 187 -2.90 -7.73 -15.06
C TRP A 187 -4.35 -7.24 -15.12
N THR A 188 -4.94 -6.98 -13.96
CA THR A 188 -6.32 -6.46 -13.86
C THR A 188 -6.27 -5.00 -13.48
N GLN A 189 -6.89 -4.13 -14.28
CA GLN A 189 -6.96 -2.70 -13.99
C GLN A 189 -7.80 -2.42 -12.74
N ALA A 190 -7.28 -1.58 -11.85
CA ALA A 190 -8.05 -0.98 -10.77
C ALA A 190 -8.60 0.41 -11.19
N GLN A 191 -9.69 0.82 -10.56
CA GLN A 191 -10.37 2.08 -10.81
C GLN A 191 -10.12 3.04 -9.66
N LEU A 192 -9.86 4.31 -9.95
CA LEU A 192 -9.73 5.34 -8.91
C LEU A 192 -11.05 5.45 -8.15
N VAL A 193 -11.01 5.35 -6.81
CA VAL A 193 -12.18 5.45 -5.94
C VAL A 193 -12.03 6.51 -4.86
N HIS A 194 -10.80 6.93 -4.54
CA HIS A 194 -10.55 7.96 -3.55
C HIS A 194 -9.33 8.80 -3.93
N VAL A 195 -9.43 10.12 -3.76
CA VAL A 195 -8.31 11.07 -3.82
C VAL A 195 -8.22 11.83 -2.50
N TYR A 196 -7.07 11.73 -1.83
CA TYR A 196 -6.71 12.54 -0.67
C TYR A 196 -5.87 13.70 -1.17
N GLY A 197 -6.52 14.84 -1.40
CA GLY A 197 -5.90 16.05 -1.94
C GLY A 197 -4.86 16.66 -1.02
N GLY A 198 -4.92 16.38 0.28
CA GLY A 198 -3.92 16.84 1.25
C GLY A 198 -2.64 16.01 1.27
N GLY A 199 -2.44 15.07 0.33
CA GLY A 199 -1.25 14.23 0.29
C GLY A 199 -1.16 13.27 1.48
N TRP A 200 0.07 12.95 1.88
CA TRP A 200 0.36 12.05 3.02
C TRP A 200 1.19 12.73 4.12
N SER A 201 1.74 13.89 3.83
CA SER A 201 2.44 14.73 4.79
C SER A 201 1.66 16.03 5.01
N ALA A 202 1.93 16.73 6.11
CA ALA A 202 1.28 18.02 6.33
C ALA A 202 1.93 19.10 5.45
N ASP A 203 1.14 20.10 5.05
CA ASP A 203 1.65 21.35 4.47
C ASP A 203 2.83 21.90 5.31
N PRO A 204 3.85 22.49 4.66
CA PRO A 204 3.86 23.00 3.28
C PRO A 204 4.54 22.08 2.26
N ASN A 205 4.65 20.79 2.54
CA ASN A 205 5.21 19.85 1.56
C ASN A 205 4.18 19.70 0.42
N ILE A 206 4.62 19.97 -0.80
CA ILE A 206 3.80 19.87 -2.01
C ILE A 206 4.27 18.76 -2.94
N ALA A 207 5.49 18.25 -2.72
CA ALA A 207 6.03 17.16 -3.52
C ALA A 207 5.35 15.80 -3.23
N ASP A 208 4.57 15.66 -2.17
CA ASP A 208 3.79 14.45 -1.86
C ASP A 208 2.45 14.35 -2.61
N GLY A 209 2.12 15.36 -3.42
CA GLY A 209 0.99 15.34 -4.34
C GLY A 209 -0.32 14.89 -3.70
N PHE A 210 -1.02 14.00 -4.39
CA PHE A 210 -2.22 13.34 -3.87
C PHE A 210 -1.90 11.90 -3.47
N VAL A 211 -2.65 11.37 -2.50
CA VAL A 211 -2.78 9.92 -2.35
C VAL A 211 -3.99 9.45 -3.14
N ALA A 212 -3.73 8.57 -4.09
CA ALA A 212 -4.73 8.01 -4.99
C ALA A 212 -5.04 6.56 -4.58
N VAL A 213 -6.30 6.27 -4.28
CA VAL A 213 -6.73 4.90 -3.96
C VAL A 213 -7.45 4.30 -5.15
N TYR A 214 -6.90 3.20 -5.65
CA TYR A 214 -7.48 2.42 -6.74
C TYR A 214 -8.07 1.12 -6.20
N GLN A 215 -9.25 0.73 -6.70
CA GLN A 215 -9.98 -0.47 -6.30
C GLN A 215 -10.32 -1.35 -7.49
N LEU A 216 -10.21 -2.67 -7.33
CA LEU A 216 -10.72 -3.62 -8.30
C LEU A 216 -12.26 -3.61 -8.31
N PRO A 217 -12.91 -3.66 -9.49
CA PRO A 217 -14.37 -3.60 -9.58
C PRO A 217 -15.09 -4.86 -9.04
N SER A 218 -14.34 -5.90 -8.69
CA SER A 218 -14.86 -7.13 -8.10
C SER A 218 -14.11 -7.45 -6.81
N ALA A 219 -14.62 -8.37 -5.99
CA ALA A 219 -13.98 -8.82 -4.74
C ALA A 219 -12.71 -9.69 -4.96
N GLN A 220 -12.12 -9.66 -6.16
CA GLN A 220 -10.84 -10.31 -6.42
C GLN A 220 -9.74 -9.66 -5.57
N THR A 221 -8.73 -10.45 -5.25
CA THR A 221 -7.55 -9.97 -4.53
C THR A 221 -6.29 -10.47 -5.19
N PHE A 222 -5.25 -9.65 -5.10
CA PHE A 222 -3.96 -9.86 -5.76
C PHE A 222 -2.84 -9.39 -4.85
N ARG A 223 -1.66 -9.99 -5.02
CA ARG A 223 -0.47 -9.68 -4.20
C ARG A 223 0.40 -8.56 -4.77
N TYR A 224 0.45 -8.42 -6.08
CA TYR A 224 1.32 -7.47 -6.74
C TYR A 224 0.51 -6.35 -7.36
N VAL A 225 1.09 -5.14 -7.34
CA VAL A 225 0.62 -4.00 -8.12
C VAL A 225 1.69 -3.62 -9.14
N SER A 226 1.28 -3.27 -10.35
CA SER A 226 2.07 -2.51 -11.32
C SER A 226 1.44 -1.11 -11.42
N VAL A 227 2.25 -0.07 -11.23
CA VAL A 227 1.85 1.32 -11.49
C VAL A 227 2.54 1.77 -12.76
N THR A 228 1.77 2.22 -13.74
CA THR A 228 2.26 2.67 -15.03
C THR A 228 1.98 4.15 -15.23
N TRP A 229 2.81 4.86 -15.98
CA TRP A 229 2.42 6.19 -16.47
C TRP A 229 1.23 6.08 -17.44
N GLY A 230 0.44 7.13 -17.51
CA GLY A 230 -0.75 7.18 -18.35
C GLY A 230 -1.73 6.03 -18.09
N GLY A 231 -2.35 5.54 -19.16
CA GLY A 231 -3.36 4.49 -19.12
C GLY A 231 -4.75 5.03 -18.79
N PRO A 232 -5.76 4.16 -18.58
CA PRO A 232 -7.14 4.62 -18.38
C PRO A 232 -7.42 5.22 -17.00
N GLY A 233 -6.55 4.97 -16.01
CA GLY A 233 -6.65 5.54 -14.67
C GLY A 233 -5.99 6.92 -14.53
N ALA A 234 -5.14 7.30 -15.49
CA ALA A 234 -4.45 8.57 -15.45
C ALA A 234 -5.28 9.72 -16.01
N ILE A 235 -5.08 10.88 -15.39
CA ILE A 235 -5.63 12.16 -15.78
C ILE A 235 -4.84 12.72 -16.99
N VAL A 236 -3.51 12.72 -16.90
CA VAL A 236 -2.59 13.13 -17.97
C VAL A 236 -1.78 11.92 -18.45
N ARG A 237 -1.25 12.00 -19.68
CA ARG A 237 -0.63 10.90 -20.44
C ARG A 237 0.52 11.45 -21.30
N ASP A 238 1.42 12.18 -20.69
CA ASP A 238 2.52 12.89 -21.31
C ASP A 238 3.83 12.11 -21.41
N GLY A 239 4.02 11.08 -20.59
CA GLY A 239 5.09 10.11 -20.81
C GLY A 239 5.79 9.60 -19.58
N ASP A 240 5.42 10.09 -18.40
CA ASP A 240 6.07 9.80 -17.14
C ASP A 240 5.09 9.79 -15.95
N ASN A 241 5.61 9.34 -14.80
CA ASN A 241 4.99 9.47 -13.50
C ASN A 241 6.06 9.31 -12.42
N GLU A 242 5.85 9.90 -11.24
CA GLU A 242 6.75 9.72 -10.09
C GLU A 242 5.96 9.18 -8.91
N ILE A 243 6.46 8.07 -8.35
CA ILE A 243 5.81 7.36 -7.25
C ILE A 243 6.79 7.24 -6.10
N ASP A 244 6.40 7.74 -4.92
CA ASP A 244 7.16 7.56 -3.68
C ASP A 244 6.95 6.14 -3.15
N ALA A 245 5.67 5.79 -2.96
CA ALA A 245 5.31 4.51 -2.37
C ALA A 245 3.98 3.96 -2.89
N VAL A 246 3.73 2.70 -2.55
CA VAL A 246 2.39 2.09 -2.64
C VAL A 246 2.09 1.28 -1.39
N GLY A 247 0.82 1.07 -1.09
CA GLY A 247 0.39 0.20 0.01
C GLY A 247 -0.89 -0.57 -0.32
N GLY A 248 -0.91 -1.85 0.07
CA GLY A 248 -2.04 -2.73 -0.19
C GLY A 248 -3.16 -2.57 0.83
N LEU A 249 -4.39 -2.55 0.34
CA LEU A 249 -5.60 -2.42 1.15
C LEU A 249 -6.59 -3.55 0.84
N THR A 250 -7.34 -3.97 1.86
CA THR A 250 -8.50 -4.86 1.69
C THR A 250 -9.68 -4.11 1.08
N GLU A 251 -10.73 -4.82 0.68
CA GLU A 251 -11.98 -4.21 0.19
C GLU A 251 -12.63 -3.26 1.23
N ARG A 252 -12.28 -3.41 2.51
CA ARG A 252 -12.77 -2.56 3.61
C ARG A 252 -11.87 -1.34 3.87
N GLY A 253 -10.84 -1.12 3.07
CA GLY A 253 -9.88 -0.02 3.26
C GLY A 253 -8.94 -0.20 4.45
N THR A 254 -8.78 -1.41 5.00
CA THR A 254 -7.74 -1.69 6.00
C THR A 254 -6.49 -2.23 5.33
N GLY A 255 -5.32 -2.09 5.96
CA GLY A 255 -4.09 -2.68 5.44
C GLY A 255 -4.16 -4.20 5.29
N VAL A 256 -3.41 -4.72 4.33
CA VAL A 256 -3.26 -6.17 4.14
C VAL A 256 -2.37 -6.76 5.22
N ILE A 257 -2.75 -7.93 5.74
CA ILE A 257 -1.93 -8.65 6.72
C ILE A 257 -0.98 -9.56 5.94
N PRO A 258 0.34 -9.52 6.20
CA PRO A 258 1.28 -10.43 5.58
C PRO A 258 0.85 -11.89 5.77
N GLU A 259 0.89 -12.69 4.70
CA GLU A 259 0.27 -14.01 4.73
C GLU A 259 0.79 -14.88 5.90
N PRO A 260 -0.08 -15.66 6.57
CA PRO A 260 0.28 -16.44 7.75
C PRO A 260 1.39 -17.47 7.53
N ALA A 261 1.67 -17.89 6.30
CA ALA A 261 2.76 -18.82 6.00
C ALA A 261 4.12 -18.29 6.50
N THR A 262 4.34 -16.98 6.37
CA THR A 262 5.53 -16.29 6.88
C THR A 262 5.59 -16.31 8.40
N MET A 263 4.45 -16.11 9.07
CA MET A 263 4.33 -16.19 10.54
C MET A 263 4.48 -17.64 11.06
N ALA A 264 3.93 -18.61 10.35
CA ALA A 264 4.04 -20.03 10.69
C ALA A 264 5.48 -20.52 10.54
N LEU A 265 6.18 -20.12 9.47
CA LEU A 265 7.60 -20.42 9.26
C LEU A 265 8.48 -19.77 10.34
N ALA A 266 8.23 -18.50 10.69
CA ALA A 266 8.92 -17.84 11.79
C ALA A 266 8.68 -18.55 13.14
N GLY A 267 7.42 -18.92 13.42
CA GLY A 267 7.05 -19.67 14.62
C GLY A 267 7.70 -21.05 14.69
N LEU A 268 7.72 -21.79 13.59
CA LEU A 268 8.40 -23.09 13.50
C LEU A 268 9.91 -22.96 13.62
N GLY A 269 10.52 -21.93 13.02
CA GLY A 269 11.94 -21.61 13.15
C GLY A 269 12.35 -21.34 14.60
N LEU A 270 11.57 -20.53 15.32
CA LEU A 270 11.80 -20.23 16.74
C LEU A 270 11.60 -21.47 17.63
N ALA A 271 10.61 -22.30 17.34
CA ALA A 271 10.40 -23.57 18.05
C ALA A 271 11.58 -24.54 17.85
N ALA A 272 12.11 -24.63 16.62
CA ALA A 272 13.29 -25.45 16.31
C ALA A 272 14.56 -24.94 17.03
N LEU A 273 14.78 -23.62 17.07
CA LEU A 273 15.87 -22.97 17.83
C LEU A 273 15.74 -23.21 19.35
N GLY A 274 14.51 -23.18 19.89
CA GLY A 274 14.26 -23.50 21.30
C GLY A 274 14.56 -24.97 21.63
N ALA A 275 14.21 -25.89 20.73
CA ALA A 275 14.47 -27.32 20.91
C ALA A 275 15.97 -27.66 20.86
N THR A 276 16.74 -27.03 19.98
CA THR A 276 18.19 -27.24 19.89
C THR A 276 18.93 -26.76 21.14
N ARG A 277 18.59 -25.58 21.69
CA ARG A 277 19.18 -25.06 22.95
C ARG A 277 18.92 -25.97 24.17
N ARG A 278 17.78 -26.66 24.23
CA ARG A 278 17.50 -27.62 25.31
C ARG A 278 18.35 -28.88 25.22
N LYS A 279 18.74 -29.29 24.01
CA LYS A 279 19.53 -30.50 23.80
C LYS A 279 20.99 -30.30 24.20
N THR A 280 21.56 -29.12 23.95
CA THR A 280 22.93 -28.76 24.35
C THR A 280 23.12 -28.64 25.85
N ARG A 281 22.11 -28.18 26.61
CA ARG A 281 22.18 -28.10 28.09
C ARG A 281 22.09 -29.45 28.82
N LYS A 282 21.71 -30.53 28.14
CA LYS A 282 21.65 -31.88 28.75
C LYS A 282 22.94 -32.68 28.59
N ASN A 283 23.91 -32.15 27.84
CA ASN A 283 25.18 -32.82 27.54
C ASN A 283 26.39 -32.13 28.20
N VAL A 284 26.15 -31.30 29.21
CA VAL A 284 27.15 -30.72 30.12
C VAL A 284 26.73 -31.12 31.53
#